data_AF-W0IC89-F1
#
_entry.id   AF-W0IC89-F1
#
_cell.length_a   1.000
_cell.length_b   1.000
_cell.length_c   1.000
_cell.angle_alpha   90.00
_cell.angle_beta   90.00
_cell.angle_gamma   90.00
#
_symmetry.space_group_name_H-M   'P 1'
#
loop_
_entity.id
_entity.type
_entity.pdbx_description
1 polymer ?
#
loop_
_entity_poly.entity_id
_entity_poly.type
_entity_poly.pdbx_seq_one_letter_code
_entity_poly.pdbx_strand_id
1 'polypeptide(L)'
;MAERYLITSEVVAEGAAVPETLKRKIERNTTLAEEKKKATEAKKKERAEQREALKARTAKYAKEYDAKQQELIKLRRQAKSEGNFFMEPEAKLLFVMRIVGILKLSPKPRKVLQLLRLKQLHNGVFLKVNKPIL
;
A
#
# COMPACT_ATOMS: atom_id res chain seq x y z
N MET A 1 -17.92 -10.40 20.96
CA MET A 1 -17.36 -9.39 21.91
C MET A 1 -17.44 -7.96 21.38
N ALA A 2 -17.39 -7.73 20.06
CA ALA A 2 -17.50 -6.40 19.44
C ALA A 2 -18.91 -5.76 19.52
N GLU A 3 -19.97 -6.57 19.64
CA GLU A 3 -21.36 -6.07 19.65
C GLU A 3 -21.71 -5.24 20.89
N ARG A 4 -21.01 -5.47 22.02
CA ARG A 4 -21.24 -4.73 23.29
C ARG A 4 -20.85 -3.25 23.22
N TYR A 5 -20.03 -2.85 22.25
CA TYR A 5 -19.54 -1.48 22.06
C TYR A 5 -20.23 -0.75 20.89
N LEU A 6 -21.21 -1.38 20.25
CA LEU A 6 -21.97 -0.73 19.18
C LEU A 6 -22.84 0.38 19.79
N ILE A 7 -22.75 1.58 19.20
CA ILE A 7 -23.66 2.69 19.48
C ILE A 7 -24.97 2.37 18.78
N THR A 8 -25.86 1.67 19.48
CA THR A 8 -27.22 1.36 19.01
C THR A 8 -28.14 2.56 19.23
N SER A 9 -28.97 2.84 18.22
CA SER A 9 -30.14 3.71 18.36
C SER A 9 -31.25 2.93 19.04
N GLU A 10 -31.36 3.03 20.36
CA GLU A 10 -32.44 2.41 21.11
C GLU A 10 -33.70 3.28 20.95
N VAL A 11 -34.66 2.80 20.18
CA VAL A 11 -35.95 3.48 19.97
C VAL A 11 -36.87 3.08 21.12
N VAL A 12 -37.25 4.06 21.95
CA VAL A 12 -38.27 3.86 22.98
C VAL A 12 -39.65 4.14 22.36
N ALA A 13 -40.63 3.27 22.60
CA ALA A 13 -42.02 3.52 22.21
C ALA A 13 -42.58 4.73 22.97
N GLU A 14 -43.18 5.69 22.24
CA GLU A 14 -43.83 6.87 22.85
C GLU A 14 -44.95 6.42 23.78
N GLY A 15 -44.86 6.77 25.07
CA GLY A 15 -45.87 6.49 26.10
C GLY A 15 -45.51 5.49 27.19
N ALA A 16 -44.34 4.83 27.13
CA ALA A 16 -43.89 3.90 28.18
C ALA A 16 -42.96 4.57 29.23
N ALA A 17 -43.09 4.18 30.50
CA ALA A 17 -42.21 4.65 31.57
C ALA A 17 -40.78 4.14 31.37
N VAL A 18 -39.86 5.03 31.00
CA VAL A 18 -38.47 4.68 30.67
C VAL A 18 -37.62 4.53 31.93
N PRO A 19 -36.93 3.40 32.14
CA PRO A 19 -35.99 3.23 33.25
C PRO A 19 -34.84 4.25 33.22
N GLU A 20 -34.41 4.73 34.39
CA GLU A 20 -33.35 5.73 34.51
C GLU A 20 -32.02 5.28 33.90
N THR A 21 -31.70 3.98 34.01
CA THR A 21 -30.52 3.36 33.39
C THR A 21 -30.52 3.44 31.86
N LEU A 22 -31.71 3.35 31.24
CA LEU A 22 -31.87 3.48 29.79
C LEU A 22 -31.68 4.94 29.35
N LYS A 23 -32.21 5.91 30.10
CA LYS A 23 -32.01 7.35 29.81
C LYS A 23 -30.52 7.73 29.79
N ARG A 24 -29.77 7.31 30.82
CA ARG A 24 -28.30 7.51 30.87
C ARG A 24 -27.56 6.84 29.71
N LYS A 25 -28.04 5.69 29.23
CA LYS A 25 -27.47 4.98 28.08
C LYS A 25 -27.73 5.71 26.76
N ILE A 26 -28.93 6.24 26.57
CA ILE A 26 -29.30 7.03 25.38
C ILE A 26 -28.45 8.30 25.31
N GLU A 27 -28.35 9.07 26.40
CA GLU A 27 -27.54 10.28 26.47
C GLU A 27 -26.07 10.00 26.11
N ARG A 28 -25.46 8.97 26.73
CA ARG A 28 -24.09 8.53 26.40
C ARG A 28 -23.94 8.12 24.93
N ASN A 29 -24.91 7.39 24.38
CA ASN A 29 -24.83 6.95 22.99
C ASN A 29 -24.99 8.13 22.02
N THR A 30 -25.79 9.15 22.35
CA THR A 30 -25.93 10.37 21.54
C THR A 30 -24.64 11.18 21.51
N THR A 31 -23.96 11.38 22.64
CA THR A 31 -22.68 12.10 22.68
C THR A 31 -21.59 11.36 21.90
N LEU A 32 -21.47 10.05 22.09
CA LEU A 32 -20.54 9.22 21.32
C LEU A 32 -20.84 9.20 19.81
N ALA A 33 -22.12 9.24 19.42
CA ALA A 33 -22.51 9.31 18.02
C ALA A 33 -22.10 10.66 17.39
N GLU A 34 -22.27 11.77 18.11
CA GLU A 34 -21.84 13.09 17.67
C GLU A 34 -20.32 13.20 17.55
N GLU A 35 -19.57 12.72 18.53
CA GLU A 35 -18.11 12.65 18.49
C GLU A 35 -17.63 11.80 17.31
N LYS A 36 -18.26 10.65 17.08
CA LYS A 36 -17.95 9.79 15.93
C LYS A 36 -18.24 10.49 14.62
N LYS A 37 -19.37 11.21 14.49
CA LYS A 37 -19.69 12.00 13.29
C LYS A 37 -18.62 13.05 13.02
N LYS A 38 -18.27 13.87 14.02
CA LYS A 38 -17.21 14.88 13.93
C LYS A 38 -15.87 14.27 13.52
N ALA A 39 -15.47 13.15 14.15
CA ALA A 39 -14.24 12.44 13.82
C ALA A 39 -14.27 11.84 12.40
N THR A 40 -15.42 11.35 11.92
CA THR A 40 -15.54 10.85 10.55
C THR A 40 -15.49 11.97 9.52
N GLU A 41 -16.07 13.13 9.81
CA GLU A 41 -16.02 14.31 8.93
C GLU A 41 -14.60 14.86 8.82
N ALA A 42 -13.88 14.97 9.93
CA ALA A 42 -12.46 15.33 9.94
C ALA A 42 -11.64 14.36 9.07
N LYS A 43 -11.77 13.04 9.31
CA LYS A 43 -11.08 12.01 8.52
C LYS A 43 -11.47 12.03 7.03
N LYS A 44 -12.71 12.41 6.70
CA LYS A 44 -13.14 12.55 5.30
C LYS A 44 -12.44 13.71 4.62
N LYS A 45 -12.32 14.86 5.29
CA LYS A 45 -11.57 16.03 4.79
C LYS A 45 -10.09 15.70 4.58
N GLU A 46 -9.44 15.11 5.59
CA GLU A 46 -8.04 14.67 5.49
C GLU A 46 -7.81 13.69 4.32
N ARG A 47 -8.71 12.71 4.12
CA ARG A 47 -8.61 11.79 2.98
C ARG A 47 -8.77 12.49 1.63
N ALA A 48 -9.63 13.50 1.53
CA ALA A 48 -9.81 14.26 0.31
C ALA A 48 -8.53 15.02 -0.04
N GLU A 49 -7.95 15.71 0.94
CA GLU A 49 -6.67 16.42 0.80
C GLU A 49 -5.53 15.46 0.42
N GLN A 50 -5.42 14.31 1.08
CA GLN A 50 -4.44 13.27 0.75
C GLN A 50 -4.60 12.73 -0.67
N ARG A 51 -5.85 12.58 -1.15
CA ARG A 51 -6.15 12.12 -2.51
C ARG A 51 -5.74 13.15 -3.55
N GLU A 52 -6.00 14.42 -3.32
CA GLU A 52 -5.55 15.51 -4.20
C GLU A 52 -4.02 15.57 -4.26
N ALA A 53 -3.35 15.47 -3.10
CA ALA A 53 -1.89 15.39 -3.05
C ALA A 53 -1.33 14.16 -3.79
N LEU A 54 -1.98 13.00 -3.66
CA LEU A 54 -1.61 11.78 -4.39
C LEU A 54 -1.75 11.98 -5.90
N LYS A 55 -2.85 12.59 -6.36
CA LYS A 55 -3.09 12.87 -7.78
C LYS A 55 -2.01 13.76 -8.39
N ALA A 56 -1.65 14.85 -7.70
CA ALA A 56 -0.56 15.72 -8.12
C ALA A 56 0.78 14.96 -8.19
N ARG A 57 1.06 14.11 -7.20
CA ARG A 57 2.29 13.30 -7.13
C ARG A 57 2.37 12.25 -8.25
N THR A 58 1.27 11.57 -8.58
CA THR A 58 1.22 10.60 -9.69
C THR A 58 1.52 11.27 -11.02
N ALA A 59 0.93 12.45 -11.28
CA ALA A 59 1.20 13.22 -12.50
C ALA A 59 2.68 13.63 -12.60
N LYS A 60 3.32 13.98 -11.48
CA LYS A 60 4.76 14.26 -11.43
C LYS A 60 5.59 13.04 -11.80
N TYR A 61 5.29 11.87 -11.25
CA TYR A 61 6.05 10.64 -11.52
C TYR A 61 5.91 10.16 -12.96
N ALA A 62 4.72 10.25 -13.56
CA ALA A 62 4.55 9.93 -14.97
C ALA A 62 5.47 10.77 -15.87
N LYS A 63 5.47 12.10 -15.66
CA LYS A 63 6.37 13.02 -16.38
C LYS A 63 7.85 12.69 -16.17
N GLU A 64 8.24 12.31 -14.96
CA GLU A 64 9.61 11.94 -14.63
C GLU A 64 10.04 10.65 -15.36
N TYR A 65 9.18 9.64 -15.44
CA TYR A 65 9.48 8.40 -16.16
C TYR A 65 9.57 8.63 -17.67
N ASP A 66 8.65 9.40 -18.25
CA ASP A 66 8.69 9.74 -19.67
C ASP A 66 9.94 10.53 -20.04
N ALA A 67 10.29 11.55 -19.23
CA ALA A 67 11.49 12.36 -19.44
C ALA A 67 12.76 11.50 -19.40
N LYS A 68 12.89 10.62 -18.41
CA LYS A 68 14.04 9.68 -18.29
C LYS A 68 14.15 8.75 -19.49
N GLN A 69 13.03 8.23 -19.99
CA GLN A 69 13.04 7.37 -21.17
C GLN A 69 13.50 8.14 -22.43
N GLN A 70 12.99 9.34 -22.62
CA GLN A 70 13.39 10.20 -23.74
C GLN A 70 14.86 10.61 -23.65
N GLU A 71 15.36 10.90 -22.46
CA GLU A 71 16.77 11.22 -22.20
C GLU A 71 17.69 10.06 -22.59
N LEU A 72 17.38 8.82 -22.16
CA LEU A 72 18.15 7.63 -22.56
C LEU A 72 18.19 7.45 -24.08
N ILE A 73 17.07 7.68 -24.78
CA ILE A 73 17.01 7.60 -26.24
C ILE A 73 17.87 8.70 -26.89
N LYS A 74 17.81 9.92 -26.38
CA LYS A 74 18.62 11.04 -26.87
C LYS A 74 20.12 10.76 -26.72
N LEU A 75 20.55 10.28 -25.55
CA LEU A 75 21.95 9.93 -25.27
C LEU A 75 22.45 8.82 -26.20
N ARG A 76 21.65 7.76 -26.42
CA ARG A 76 21.97 6.71 -27.40
C ARG A 76 22.14 7.26 -28.82
N ARG A 77 21.26 8.19 -29.24
CA ARG A 77 21.32 8.81 -30.58
C ARG A 77 22.52 9.73 -30.74
N GLN A 78 22.83 10.53 -29.72
CA GLN A 78 23.98 11.42 -29.70
C GLN A 78 25.29 10.64 -29.80
N ALA A 79 25.44 9.60 -28.98
CA ALA A 79 26.61 8.73 -29.04
C ALA A 79 26.75 8.10 -30.44
N LYS A 80 25.64 7.62 -31.02
CA LYS A 80 25.64 7.07 -32.38
C LYS A 80 26.03 8.10 -33.45
N SER A 81 25.61 9.37 -33.34
CA SER A 81 26.00 10.41 -34.29
C SER A 81 27.46 10.82 -34.18
N GLU A 82 28.02 10.78 -32.97
CA GLU A 82 29.43 11.09 -32.71
C GLU A 82 30.37 9.89 -33.00
N GLY A 83 29.80 8.70 -33.26
CA GLY A 83 30.57 7.45 -33.42
C GLY A 83 31.04 6.83 -32.09
N ASN A 84 30.53 7.32 -30.95
CA ASN A 84 30.83 6.83 -29.61
C ASN A 84 29.82 5.76 -29.15
N PHE A 85 30.21 4.96 -28.15
CA PHE A 85 29.32 3.97 -27.52
C PHE A 85 28.73 4.52 -26.21
N PHE A 86 27.40 4.43 -26.06
CA PHE A 86 26.72 4.77 -24.81
C PHE A 86 26.49 3.52 -23.96
N MET A 87 27.10 3.46 -22.78
CA MET A 87 26.84 2.41 -21.80
C MET A 87 25.63 2.79 -20.94
N GLU A 88 24.63 1.92 -20.93
CA GLU A 88 23.42 2.15 -20.15
C GLU A 88 23.64 1.89 -18.66
N PRO A 89 22.91 2.60 -17.78
CA PRO A 89 22.97 2.33 -16.35
C PRO A 89 22.43 0.93 -16.04
N GLU A 90 23.16 0.19 -15.20
CA GLU A 90 22.73 -1.12 -14.73
C GLU A 90 21.42 -1.06 -13.94
N ALA A 91 20.64 -2.14 -14.02
CA ALA A 91 19.37 -2.25 -13.29
C ALA A 91 19.60 -2.27 -11.76
N LYS A 92 18.83 -1.48 -11.02
CA LYS A 92 18.95 -1.37 -9.55
C LYS A 92 18.07 -2.36 -8.79
N LEU A 93 17.04 -2.91 -9.44
CA LEU A 93 16.04 -3.80 -8.85
C LEU A 93 15.84 -5.01 -9.76
N LEU A 94 15.61 -6.17 -9.14
CA LEU A 94 15.24 -7.41 -9.80
C LEU A 94 13.88 -7.86 -9.31
N PHE A 95 13.08 -8.43 -10.21
CA PHE A 95 11.90 -9.18 -9.83
C PHE A 95 12.22 -10.67 -9.94
N VAL A 96 12.24 -11.37 -8.81
CA VAL A 96 12.58 -12.80 -8.77
C VAL A 96 11.33 -13.60 -8.50
N MET A 97 11.06 -14.61 -9.34
CA MET A 97 9.97 -15.56 -9.14
C MET A 97 10.50 -16.97 -8.91
N ARG A 98 9.78 -17.73 -8.07
CA ARG A 98 10.09 -19.14 -7.85
C ARG A 98 9.48 -20.02 -8.94
N ILE A 99 10.35 -20.68 -9.72
CA ILE A 99 9.98 -21.61 -10.80
C ILE A 99 10.04 -23.09 -10.39
N VAL A 100 10.83 -23.44 -9.38
CA VAL A 100 10.98 -24.83 -8.90
C VAL A 100 10.08 -25.07 -7.69
N GLY A 101 9.46 -26.25 -7.62
CA GLY A 101 8.71 -26.72 -6.47
C GLY A 101 9.56 -26.96 -5.21
N ILE A 102 8.99 -27.61 -4.20
CA ILE A 102 9.65 -27.85 -2.91
C ILE A 102 10.45 -29.15 -2.91
N LEU A 103 10.00 -30.14 -3.69
CA LEU A 103 10.62 -31.47 -3.76
C LEU A 103 11.96 -31.42 -4.51
N LYS A 104 12.88 -32.32 -4.12
CA LYS A 104 14.20 -32.51 -4.73
C LYS A 104 15.12 -31.27 -4.69
N LEU A 105 14.93 -30.37 -3.72
CA LEU A 105 15.84 -29.25 -3.47
C LEU A 105 16.81 -29.59 -2.34
N SER A 106 18.11 -29.31 -2.54
CA SER A 106 19.09 -29.47 -1.46
C SER A 106 18.85 -28.44 -0.33
N PRO A 107 19.32 -28.72 0.91
CA PRO A 107 19.03 -27.87 2.07
C PRO A 107 19.51 -26.40 1.93
N LYS A 108 20.66 -26.19 1.28
CA LYS A 108 21.26 -24.86 1.09
C LYS A 108 20.39 -23.93 0.21
N PRO A 109 20.04 -24.25 -1.04
CA PRO A 109 19.14 -23.40 -1.85
C PRO A 109 17.74 -23.31 -1.23
N ARG A 110 17.26 -24.35 -0.54
CA ARG A 110 15.97 -24.29 0.17
C ARG A 110 15.99 -23.20 1.23
N LYS A 111 17.08 -23.07 1.98
CA LYS A 111 17.23 -22.02 2.99
C LYS A 111 17.35 -20.63 2.36
N VAL A 112 18.09 -20.49 1.26
CA VAL A 112 18.20 -19.21 0.53
C VAL A 112 16.83 -18.72 0.06
N LEU A 113 16.02 -19.59 -0.56
CA LEU A 113 14.66 -19.23 -0.99
C LEU A 113 13.76 -18.82 0.20
N GLN A 114 13.91 -19.46 1.36
CA GLN A 114 13.19 -19.06 2.56
C GLN A 114 13.59 -17.66 3.05
N LEU A 115 14.88 -17.31 3.01
CA LEU A 115 15.37 -15.98 3.38
C LEU A 115 14.87 -14.90 2.42
N LEU A 116 14.80 -15.22 1.12
CA LEU A 116 14.23 -14.34 0.10
C LEU A 116 12.68 -14.26 0.17
N ARG A 117 12.05 -15.05 1.05
CA ARG A 117 10.58 -15.16 1.22
C ARG A 117 9.84 -15.87 0.06
N LEU A 118 10.56 -16.65 -0.74
CA LEU A 118 10.04 -17.44 -1.85
C LEU A 118 9.64 -18.87 -1.42
N LYS A 119 8.59 -18.97 -0.58
CA LYS A 119 8.19 -20.25 0.04
C LYS A 119 7.38 -21.18 -0.86
N GLN A 120 6.59 -20.64 -1.78
CA GLN A 120 5.72 -21.40 -2.68
C GLN A 120 6.09 -21.15 -4.15
N LEU A 121 5.63 -22.05 -5.02
CA LEU A 121 5.77 -21.91 -6.46
C LEU A 121 5.02 -20.64 -6.93
N HIS A 122 5.58 -19.94 -7.92
CA HIS A 122 5.03 -18.69 -8.48
C HIS A 122 4.95 -17.50 -7.51
N ASN A 123 5.55 -17.60 -6.32
CA ASN A 123 5.76 -16.41 -5.50
C ASN A 123 6.81 -15.50 -6.16
N GLY A 124 6.58 -14.19 -6.13
CA GLY A 124 7.47 -13.16 -6.66
C GLY A 124 7.86 -12.13 -5.58
N VAL A 125 9.13 -11.71 -5.59
CA VAL A 125 9.67 -10.70 -4.66
C VAL A 125 10.59 -9.74 -5.42
N PHE A 126 10.48 -8.44 -5.12
CA PHE A 126 11.45 -7.44 -5.57
C PHE A 126 12.69 -7.46 -4.68
N LEU A 127 13.87 -7.57 -5.29
CA LEU A 127 15.17 -7.53 -4.63
C LEU A 127 15.99 -6.35 -5.16
N LYS A 128 16.79 -5.75 -4.28
CA LYS A 128 17.79 -4.76 -4.66
C LYS A 128 19.01 -5.46 -5.25
N VAL A 129 19.53 -4.95 -6.36
CA VAL A 129 20.79 -5.46 -6.92
C VAL A 129 21.94 -5.03 -6.00
N ASN A 130 22.60 -6.03 -5.42
CA ASN A 130 23.82 -5.87 -4.65
C ASN A 130 24.74 -7.08 -4.90
N LYS A 131 26.03 -6.94 -4.58
CA LYS A 131 27.02 -8.00 -4.79
C LYS A 131 26.71 -9.31 -4.03
N PRO A 132 26.08 -9.31 -2.84
CA PRO A 132 25.68 -10.56 -2.17
C PRO A 132 24.49 -11.32 -2.79
N ILE A 133 23.61 -10.63 -3.52
CA ILE A 133 22.43 -11.23 -4.16
C ILE A 133 22.75 -11.79 -5.54
N LEU A 134 23.70 -11.17 -6.25
CA LEU A 134 24.28 -11.67 -7.50
C LEU A 134 25.27 -12.81 -7.22
#